data_AF-A0AAD4ESQ7-F1
#
_entry.id   AF-A0AAD4ESQ7-F1
#
_cell.length_a   1.000
_cell.length_b   1.000
_cell.length_c   1.000
_cell.angle_alpha   90.00
_cell.angle_beta   90.00
_cell.angle_gamma   90.00
#
_symmetry.space_group_name_H-M   'P 1'
#
loop_
_entity.id
_entity.type
_entity.pdbx_description
1 polymer ?
#
loop_
_entity_poly.entity_id
_entity_poly.type
_entity_poly.pdbx_seq_one_letter_code
_entity_poly.pdbx_strand_id
1 'polypeptide(L)'
;MATYANTWRNKVWTGWFLMQVPLIFYPIRPELTVPKVMDLLEFIWPAWAYEPAGAPLHAAYELKQWYIQKYNDPIVQWSPETATGHDSWMGLFLYLEFAFLLPTVLYGVYRLAVQRRGTSGGDELLFLVYALEVAFTTLVCLYDTVYWDNAVYSAELKRELQVQLYGPWLVIRKCSSNLKSVTGLPGPAALGALDMATRILGRIKAADAASETRKVQ
;
A
#
# COMPACT_ATOMS: atom_id res chain seq x y z
N MET A 1 -21.11 -19.02 2.35
CA MET A 1 -21.93 -17.88 2.84
C MET A 1 -20.99 -16.82 3.40
N ALA A 2 -21.19 -15.53 3.10
CA ALA A 2 -20.39 -14.46 3.69
C ALA A 2 -20.78 -14.29 5.17
N THR A 3 -19.83 -14.44 6.09
CA THR A 3 -20.11 -14.45 7.53
C THR A 3 -19.97 -13.06 8.15
N TYR A 4 -19.17 -12.17 7.55
CA TYR A 4 -18.95 -10.81 8.02
C TYR A 4 -19.58 -9.80 7.06
N ALA A 5 -20.90 -9.75 7.02
CA ALA A 5 -21.62 -8.72 6.28
C ALA A 5 -21.60 -7.39 7.05
N ASN A 6 -21.15 -6.32 6.39
CA ASN A 6 -21.33 -4.92 6.82
C ASN A 6 -20.73 -4.52 8.18
N THR A 7 -19.48 -4.89 8.46
CA THR A 7 -18.76 -4.46 9.67
C THR A 7 -18.09 -3.10 9.47
N TRP A 8 -17.84 -2.36 10.57
CA TRP A 8 -17.05 -1.11 10.50
C TRP A 8 -15.65 -1.35 9.93
N ARG A 9 -15.08 -2.54 10.19
CA ARG A 9 -13.80 -2.97 9.64
C ARG A 9 -13.86 -3.08 8.12
N ASN A 10 -14.96 -3.56 7.54
CA ASN A 10 -15.12 -3.56 6.08
C ASN A 10 -15.14 -2.15 5.51
N LYS A 11 -15.70 -1.16 6.21
CA LYS A 11 -15.64 0.25 5.78
C LYS A 11 -14.21 0.80 5.80
N VAL A 12 -13.40 0.43 6.78
CA VAL A 12 -11.97 0.76 6.84
C VAL A 12 -11.24 0.15 5.64
N TRP A 13 -11.50 -1.12 5.33
CA TRP A 13 -10.95 -1.78 4.13
C TRP A 13 -11.39 -1.12 2.83
N THR A 14 -12.68 -0.76 2.71
CA THR A 14 -13.17 0.00 1.56
C THR A 14 -12.45 1.33 1.43
N GLY A 15 -12.28 2.06 2.54
CA GLY A 15 -11.52 3.31 2.55
C GLY A 15 -10.07 3.12 2.14
N TRP A 16 -9.42 2.05 2.63
CA TRP A 16 -8.04 1.70 2.27
C TRP A 16 -7.90 1.42 0.77
N PHE A 17 -8.74 0.55 0.21
CA PHE A 17 -8.72 0.25 -1.21
C PHE A 17 -9.07 1.48 -2.07
N LEU A 18 -10.05 2.28 -1.65
CA LEU A 18 -10.39 3.52 -2.35
C LEU A 18 -9.29 4.59 -2.28
N MET A 19 -8.47 4.61 -1.22
CA MET A 19 -7.29 5.46 -1.12
C MET A 19 -6.17 4.96 -2.05
N GLN A 20 -6.03 3.63 -2.21
CA GLN A 20 -5.04 3.02 -3.09
C GLN A 20 -5.34 3.22 -4.58
N VAL A 21 -6.62 3.27 -4.99
CA VAL A 21 -7.00 3.48 -6.40
C VAL A 21 -6.41 4.76 -7.01
N PRO A 22 -6.58 5.97 -6.44
CA PRO A 22 -5.91 7.16 -6.96
C PRO A 22 -4.40 7.02 -6.81
N LEU A 23 -3.88 6.42 -5.73
CA LEU A 23 -2.44 6.20 -5.61
C LEU A 23 -1.84 5.36 -6.75
N ILE A 24 -2.61 4.44 -7.33
CA ILE A 24 -2.19 3.60 -8.45
C ILE A 24 -2.49 4.24 -9.81
N PHE A 25 -3.61 4.96 -9.96
CA PHE A 25 -4.09 5.47 -11.25
C PHE A 25 -3.97 6.97 -11.48
N TYR A 26 -3.97 7.81 -10.43
CA TYR A 26 -4.13 9.26 -10.58
C TYR A 26 -3.58 10.09 -9.40
N PRO A 27 -2.73 11.12 -9.64
CA PRO A 27 -2.26 12.03 -8.60
C PRO A 27 -3.42 12.91 -8.08
N ILE A 28 -4.15 12.47 -7.05
CA ILE A 28 -5.21 13.28 -6.45
C ILE A 28 -4.70 13.88 -5.15
N ARG A 29 -4.25 15.14 -5.27
CA ARG A 29 -3.74 16.11 -4.27
C ARG A 29 -2.25 16.03 -3.91
N PRO A 30 -1.52 17.16 -3.99
CA PRO A 30 -0.08 17.24 -3.70
C PRO A 30 0.27 17.22 -2.20
N GLU A 31 -0.70 17.31 -1.28
CA GLU A 31 -0.39 17.62 0.13
C GLU A 31 -0.30 16.41 1.08
N LEU A 32 -0.67 15.17 0.68
CA LEU A 32 -0.76 14.09 1.68
C LEU A 32 -0.50 12.64 1.22
N THR A 33 0.06 12.38 0.03
CA THR A 33 0.18 10.98 -0.43
C THR A 33 1.29 10.82 -1.47
N VAL A 34 2.53 10.58 -1.02
CA VAL A 34 3.73 10.76 -1.87
C VAL A 34 4.78 9.64 -1.74
N PRO A 35 4.44 8.35 -1.83
CA PRO A 35 5.44 7.48 -2.50
C PRO A 35 4.90 6.69 -3.70
N LYS A 36 3.78 5.96 -3.56
CA LYS A 36 3.38 4.94 -4.56
C LYS A 36 2.91 5.46 -5.92
N VAL A 37 2.54 6.73 -6.04
CA VAL A 37 2.08 7.34 -7.32
C VAL A 37 3.22 7.53 -8.32
N MET A 38 4.45 7.66 -7.82
CA MET A 38 5.59 8.10 -8.64
C MET A 38 6.27 6.96 -9.39
N ASP A 39 6.15 5.74 -8.87
CA ASP A 39 6.86 4.58 -9.37
C ASP A 39 6.18 3.97 -10.61
N LEU A 40 4.86 4.12 -10.73
CA LEU A 40 4.09 3.55 -11.84
C LEU A 40 3.77 4.52 -12.97
N LEU A 41 4.02 5.82 -12.81
CA LEU A 41 3.72 6.82 -13.85
C LEU A 41 4.44 6.49 -15.16
N GLU A 42 5.76 6.27 -15.08
CA GLU A 42 6.64 5.94 -16.22
C GLU A 42 6.43 4.51 -16.70
N PHE A 43 5.88 3.64 -15.85
CA PHE A 43 5.61 2.25 -16.17
C PHE A 43 4.28 2.06 -16.92
N ILE A 44 3.25 2.83 -16.56
CA ILE A 44 1.90 2.73 -17.14
C ILE A 44 1.75 3.64 -18.37
N TRP A 45 2.33 4.84 -18.33
CA TRP A 45 2.07 5.87 -19.33
C TRP A 45 3.32 6.20 -20.16
N PRO A 46 3.18 6.44 -21.47
CA PRO A 46 4.28 6.90 -22.30
C PRO A 46 4.63 8.38 -21.99
N ALA A 47 5.89 8.75 -22.18
CA ALA A 47 6.45 10.08 -21.87
C ALA A 47 5.59 11.27 -22.34
N TRP A 48 5.02 11.20 -23.55
CA TRP A 48 4.17 12.27 -24.10
C TRP A 48 2.91 12.55 -23.28
N ALA A 49 2.46 11.61 -22.45
CA ALA A 49 1.26 11.73 -21.62
C ALA A 49 1.49 12.47 -20.30
N TYR A 50 2.75 12.64 -19.87
CA TYR A 50 3.10 13.28 -18.59
C TYR A 50 4.23 14.33 -18.66
N GLU A 51 5.21 14.22 -19.56
CA GLU A 51 6.33 15.17 -19.63
C GLU A 51 5.96 16.57 -20.15
N PRO A 52 5.14 16.73 -21.21
CA PRO A 52 4.83 18.05 -21.74
C PRO A 52 3.95 18.88 -20.79
N ALA A 53 4.19 20.19 -20.70
CA ALA A 53 3.42 21.10 -19.84
C ALA A 53 1.90 21.17 -20.12
N GLY A 54 1.47 20.73 -21.30
CA GLY A 54 0.05 20.62 -21.67
C GLY A 54 -0.55 19.22 -21.49
N ALA A 55 0.21 18.26 -20.98
CA ALA A 55 -0.22 16.88 -20.86
C ALA A 55 -1.17 16.67 -19.66
N PRO A 56 -2.15 15.77 -19.76
CA PRO A 56 -3.16 15.59 -18.72
C PRO A 56 -2.58 15.09 -17.39
N LEU A 57 -1.41 14.44 -17.42
CA LEU A 57 -0.72 13.92 -16.24
C LEU A 57 0.51 14.77 -15.83
N HIS A 58 0.66 15.99 -16.38
CA HIS A 58 1.83 16.82 -16.11
C HIS A 58 1.99 17.18 -14.63
N ALA A 59 0.88 17.42 -13.92
CA ALA A 59 0.92 17.65 -12.48
C ALA A 59 1.49 16.46 -11.69
N ALA A 60 1.33 15.22 -12.18
CA ALA A 60 1.95 14.02 -11.58
C ALA A 60 3.47 14.06 -11.72
N TYR A 61 3.91 14.44 -12.93
CA TYR A 61 5.32 14.59 -13.26
C TYR A 61 5.97 15.70 -12.43
N GLU A 62 5.35 16.88 -12.32
CA GLU A 62 5.84 17.99 -11.49
C GLU A 62 5.96 17.59 -10.02
N LEU A 63 4.95 16.87 -9.48
CA LEU A 63 5.00 16.37 -8.10
C LEU A 63 6.16 15.37 -7.92
N LYS A 64 6.40 14.51 -8.91
CA LYS A 64 7.55 13.58 -8.90
C LYS A 64 8.87 14.32 -8.91
N GLN A 65 9.03 15.30 -9.79
CA GLN A 65 10.23 16.12 -9.86
C GLN A 65 10.46 16.89 -8.56
N TRP A 66 9.42 17.46 -7.96
CA TRP A 66 9.51 18.11 -6.64
C TRP A 66 9.97 17.14 -5.54
N TYR A 67 9.43 15.91 -5.52
CA TYR A 67 9.82 14.91 -4.53
C TYR A 67 11.28 14.46 -4.70
N ILE A 68 11.70 14.21 -5.94
CA ILE A 68 13.09 13.88 -6.26
C ILE A 68 14.02 15.01 -5.82
N GLN A 69 13.66 16.27 -6.11
CA GLN A 69 14.46 17.43 -5.69
C GLN A 69 14.54 17.57 -4.16
N LYS A 70 13.47 17.21 -3.44
CA LYS A 70 13.40 17.37 -1.99
C LYS A 70 14.08 16.23 -1.21
N TYR A 71 13.86 14.99 -1.63
CA TYR A 71 14.26 13.80 -0.89
C TYR A 71 15.41 13.03 -1.54
N ASN A 72 15.68 13.29 -2.83
CA ASN A 72 16.66 12.55 -3.64
C ASN A 72 16.51 11.03 -3.51
N ASP A 73 15.28 10.53 -3.43
CA ASP A 73 15.02 9.12 -3.12
C ASP A 73 15.43 8.21 -4.29
N PRO A 74 16.37 7.25 -4.10
CA PRO A 74 16.77 6.31 -5.15
C PRO A 74 15.61 5.43 -5.63
N ILE A 75 14.68 5.11 -4.72
CA ILE A 75 13.54 4.21 -4.98
C ILE A 75 12.63 4.80 -6.04
N VAL A 76 12.36 6.10 -5.93
CA VAL A 76 11.47 6.83 -6.85
C VAL A 76 12.17 7.25 -8.15
N GLN A 77 13.50 7.32 -8.12
CA GLN A 77 14.35 7.60 -9.29
C GLN A 77 14.68 6.33 -10.10
N TRP A 78 14.23 5.17 -9.64
CA TRP A 78 14.51 3.92 -10.32
C TRP A 78 13.94 3.90 -11.74
N SER A 79 14.79 3.51 -12.69
CA SER A 79 14.42 3.20 -14.06
C SER A 79 15.22 1.97 -14.52
N PRO A 80 14.79 1.27 -15.59
CA PRO A 80 15.56 0.16 -16.15
C PRO A 80 17.00 0.55 -16.54
N GLU A 81 17.22 1.82 -16.86
CA GLU A 81 18.52 2.38 -17.24
C GLU A 81 19.41 2.68 -16.04
N THR A 82 18.82 3.02 -14.88
CA THR A 82 19.56 3.29 -13.63
C THR A 82 19.76 2.04 -12.77
N ALA A 83 19.14 0.90 -13.14
CA ALA A 83 19.23 -0.38 -12.44
C ALA A 83 20.64 -1.02 -12.44
N THR A 84 21.58 -0.56 -13.26
CA THR A 84 22.95 -1.06 -13.28
C THR A 84 23.81 -0.40 -12.21
N GLY A 85 23.77 -0.94 -10.99
CA GLY A 85 24.70 -0.55 -9.90
C GLY A 85 24.05 -0.50 -8.53
N HIS A 86 22.77 -0.17 -8.46
CA HIS A 86 21.93 -0.19 -7.26
C HIS A 86 20.51 -0.65 -7.65
N ASP A 87 19.79 -1.28 -6.71
CA ASP A 87 18.34 -1.50 -6.81
C ASP A 87 17.85 -2.43 -7.94
N SER A 88 18.63 -3.47 -8.27
CA SER A 88 18.23 -4.51 -9.25
C SER A 88 16.96 -5.29 -8.87
N TRP A 89 16.57 -5.25 -7.60
CA TRP A 89 15.36 -5.86 -7.07
C TRP A 89 14.10 -5.02 -7.34
N MET A 90 14.23 -3.71 -7.56
CA MET A 90 13.09 -2.79 -7.67
C MET A 90 12.16 -3.10 -8.83
N GLY A 91 12.73 -3.39 -10.01
CA GLY A 91 11.91 -3.73 -11.17
C GLY A 91 10.98 -4.90 -10.89
N LEU A 92 11.49 -5.97 -10.28
CA LEU A 92 10.68 -7.13 -9.91
C LEU A 92 9.57 -6.76 -8.91
N PHE A 93 9.88 -5.92 -7.92
CA PHE A 93 8.89 -5.45 -6.95
C PHE A 93 7.79 -4.63 -7.65
N LEU A 94 8.13 -3.72 -8.56
CA LEU A 94 7.15 -2.95 -9.31
C LEU A 94 6.26 -3.82 -10.20
N TYR A 95 6.83 -4.84 -10.86
CA TYR A 95 6.04 -5.80 -11.64
C TYR A 95 5.08 -6.60 -10.76
N LEU A 96 5.54 -7.10 -9.61
CA LEU A 96 4.70 -7.84 -8.67
C LEU A 96 3.62 -6.94 -8.09
N GLU A 97 3.99 -5.74 -7.66
CA GLU A 97 3.07 -4.77 -7.09
C GLU A 97 1.98 -4.40 -8.13
N PHE A 98 2.37 -4.14 -9.38
CA PHE A 98 1.39 -3.85 -10.43
C PHE A 98 0.52 -5.06 -10.77
N ALA A 99 1.13 -6.23 -10.99
CA ALA A 99 0.40 -7.42 -11.44
C ALA A 99 -0.52 -7.99 -10.36
N PHE A 100 -0.22 -7.78 -9.08
CA PHE A 100 -0.97 -8.37 -7.97
C PHE A 100 -1.74 -7.33 -7.12
N LEU A 101 -1.16 -6.19 -6.70
CA LEU A 101 -1.93 -5.20 -5.94
C LEU A 101 -3.06 -4.63 -6.78
N LEU A 102 -2.82 -4.24 -8.03
CA LEU A 102 -3.83 -3.56 -8.83
C LEU A 102 -5.13 -4.36 -8.98
N PRO A 103 -5.11 -5.62 -9.48
CA PRO A 103 -6.34 -6.41 -9.58
C PRO A 103 -6.95 -6.69 -8.21
N THR A 104 -6.15 -6.84 -7.16
CA THR A 104 -6.65 -7.11 -5.81
C THR A 104 -7.35 -5.89 -5.20
N VAL A 105 -6.79 -4.69 -5.40
CA VAL A 105 -7.40 -3.42 -4.97
C VAL A 105 -8.71 -3.19 -5.71
N LEU A 106 -8.72 -3.36 -7.04
CA LEU A 106 -9.94 -3.21 -7.86
C LEU A 106 -11.01 -4.24 -7.45
N TYR A 107 -10.62 -5.49 -7.22
CA TYR A 107 -11.52 -6.52 -6.71
C TYR A 107 -12.05 -6.17 -5.32
N GLY A 108 -11.20 -5.65 -4.43
CA GLY A 108 -11.58 -5.18 -3.09
C GLY A 108 -12.62 -4.07 -3.15
N VAL A 109 -12.43 -3.06 -4.01
CA VAL A 109 -13.41 -2.00 -4.24
C VAL A 109 -14.71 -2.56 -4.82
N TYR A 110 -14.63 -3.41 -5.84
CA TYR A 110 -15.80 -4.03 -6.44
C TYR A 110 -16.60 -4.85 -5.41
N ARG A 111 -15.92 -5.65 -4.59
CA ARG A 111 -16.55 -6.53 -3.62
C ARG A 111 -17.17 -5.77 -2.44
N LEU A 112 -16.42 -4.83 -1.86
CA LEU A 112 -16.81 -4.14 -0.63
C LEU A 112 -17.61 -2.86 -0.88
N ALA A 113 -17.32 -2.11 -1.96
CA ALA A 113 -17.97 -0.83 -2.25
C ALA A 113 -19.17 -0.99 -3.21
N VAL A 114 -19.00 -1.77 -4.28
CA VAL A 114 -20.03 -1.94 -5.34
C VAL A 114 -21.03 -3.02 -4.96
N GLN A 115 -20.55 -4.26 -4.77
CA GLN A 115 -21.42 -5.37 -4.38
C GLN A 115 -21.93 -5.23 -2.94
N ARG A 116 -21.20 -4.50 -2.08
CA ARG A 116 -21.47 -4.36 -0.64
C ARG A 116 -21.69 -5.70 0.06
N ARG A 117 -21.06 -6.76 -0.46
CA ARG A 117 -21.13 -8.11 0.09
C ARG A 117 -20.08 -8.25 1.18
N GLY A 118 -20.40 -9.02 2.21
CA GLY A 118 -19.42 -9.40 3.22
C GLY A 118 -18.27 -10.21 2.62
N THR A 119 -17.23 -10.45 3.41
CA THR A 119 -16.09 -11.26 2.98
C THR A 119 -16.42 -12.75 3.08
N SER A 120 -15.97 -13.52 2.09
CA SER A 120 -15.86 -14.98 2.15
C SER A 120 -14.47 -15.40 2.64
N GLY A 121 -14.27 -16.69 2.94
CA GLY A 121 -12.95 -17.18 3.35
C GLY A 121 -11.87 -16.98 2.27
N GLY A 122 -12.22 -17.13 1.00
CA GLY A 122 -11.30 -16.82 -0.11
C GLY A 122 -10.99 -15.34 -0.23
N ASP A 123 -11.97 -14.46 -0.02
CA ASP A 123 -11.76 -13.01 0.00
C ASP A 123 -10.83 -12.61 1.16
N GLU A 124 -11.00 -13.22 2.34
CA GLU A 124 -10.16 -12.97 3.51
C GLU A 124 -8.71 -13.42 3.31
N LEU A 125 -8.50 -14.59 2.69
CA LEU A 125 -7.17 -15.06 2.35
C LEU A 125 -6.48 -14.15 1.33
N LEU A 126 -7.20 -13.72 0.28
CA LEU A 126 -6.67 -12.78 -0.71
C LEU A 126 -6.24 -11.46 -0.06
N PHE A 127 -7.09 -10.88 0.80
CA PHE A 127 -6.76 -9.64 1.50
C PHE A 127 -5.65 -9.81 2.54
N LEU A 128 -5.49 -11.00 3.12
CA LEU A 128 -4.34 -11.34 3.96
C LEU A 128 -3.03 -11.34 3.16
N VAL A 129 -3.00 -12.03 2.02
CA VAL A 129 -1.81 -12.09 1.15
C VAL A 129 -1.43 -10.69 0.67
N TYR A 130 -2.41 -9.92 0.21
CA TYR A 130 -2.21 -8.50 -0.12
C TYR A 130 -1.62 -7.70 1.03
N ALA A 131 -2.19 -7.81 2.23
CA ALA A 131 -1.69 -7.08 3.38
C ALA A 131 -0.25 -7.46 3.77
N LEU A 132 0.11 -8.74 3.65
CA LEU A 132 1.46 -9.23 3.91
C LEU A 132 2.45 -8.75 2.86
N GLU A 133 2.08 -8.82 1.59
CA GLU A 133 2.89 -8.29 0.49
C GLU A 133 3.18 -6.80 0.72
N VAL A 134 2.16 -5.95 0.91
CA VAL A 134 2.37 -4.52 1.16
C VAL A 134 3.25 -4.27 2.39
N ALA A 135 3.07 -5.06 3.45
CA ALA A 135 3.89 -4.93 4.66
C ALA A 135 5.36 -5.33 4.39
N PHE A 136 5.61 -6.42 3.67
CA PHE A 136 6.95 -6.88 3.37
C PHE A 136 7.66 -5.98 2.36
N THR A 137 6.98 -5.50 1.31
CA THR A 137 7.60 -4.56 0.37
C THR A 137 7.97 -3.26 1.07
N THR A 138 7.08 -2.73 1.92
CA THR A 138 7.38 -1.55 2.74
C THR A 138 8.54 -1.80 3.70
N LEU A 139 8.62 -2.99 4.31
CA LEU A 139 9.71 -3.34 5.22
C LEU A 139 11.06 -3.41 4.50
N VAL A 140 11.08 -3.91 3.27
CA VAL A 140 12.28 -3.91 2.42
C VAL A 140 12.72 -2.48 2.15
N CYS A 141 11.83 -1.58 1.75
CA CYS A 141 12.17 -0.16 1.54
C CYS A 141 12.70 0.50 2.82
N LEU A 142 12.06 0.23 3.97
CA LEU A 142 12.53 0.72 5.27
C LEU A 142 13.93 0.21 5.61
N TYR A 143 14.16 -1.09 5.40
CA TYR A 143 15.45 -1.70 5.69
C TYR A 143 16.54 -1.15 4.76
N ASP A 144 16.24 -0.97 3.48
CA ASP A 144 17.16 -0.43 2.49
C ASP A 144 17.63 0.99 2.84
N THR A 145 16.71 1.86 3.32
CA THR A 145 17.05 3.24 3.73
C THR A 145 18.10 3.32 4.85
N VAL A 146 18.25 2.25 5.66
CA VAL A 146 19.28 2.17 6.70
C VAL A 146 20.67 2.11 6.08
N TYR A 147 20.82 1.45 4.94
CA TYR A 147 22.09 1.19 4.26
C TYR A 147 22.50 2.26 3.25
N TRP A 148 21.65 3.26 3.00
CA TRP A 148 22.00 4.38 2.12
C TRP A 148 23.23 5.13 2.61
N ASP A 149 24.00 5.73 1.69
CA ASP A 149 25.23 6.44 2.06
C ASP A 149 24.94 7.64 2.97
N ASN A 150 25.63 7.72 4.11
CA ASN A 150 25.50 8.84 5.04
C ASN A 150 26.09 10.15 4.49
N ALA A 151 26.97 10.09 3.48
CA ALA A 151 27.50 11.28 2.81
C ALA A 151 26.45 11.97 1.92
N VAL A 152 25.49 11.20 1.41
CA VAL A 152 24.40 11.68 0.54
C VAL A 152 23.12 11.92 1.36
N TYR A 153 22.82 11.04 2.33
CA TYR A 153 21.60 11.07 3.12
C TYR A 153 21.89 11.24 4.61
N SER A 154 21.51 12.39 5.16
CA SER A 154 21.64 12.65 6.60
C SER A 154 20.74 11.72 7.44
N ALA A 155 21.10 11.53 8.71
CA ALA A 155 20.30 10.72 9.63
C ALA A 155 18.88 11.28 9.82
N GLU A 156 18.73 12.61 9.78
CA GLU A 156 17.44 13.30 9.86
C GLU A 156 16.57 12.98 8.64
N LEU A 157 17.15 13.02 7.43
CA LEU A 157 16.44 12.72 6.19
C LEU A 157 15.99 11.26 6.14
N LYS A 158 16.87 10.32 6.52
CA LYS A 158 16.53 8.90 6.64
C LYS A 158 15.38 8.67 7.61
N ARG A 159 15.41 9.33 8.77
CA ARG A 159 14.33 9.24 9.77
C ARG A 159 13.02 9.82 9.24
N GLU A 160 13.08 10.94 8.51
CA GLU A 160 11.90 11.54 7.88
C GLU A 160 11.27 10.56 6.87
N LEU A 161 12.07 9.98 5.98
CA LEU A 161 11.62 8.97 5.02
C LEU A 161 11.00 7.75 5.71
N GLN A 162 11.69 7.20 6.72
CA GLN A 162 11.22 6.02 7.44
C GLN A 162 9.93 6.27 8.21
N VAL A 163 9.77 7.43 8.85
CA VAL A 163 8.65 7.69 9.75
C VAL A 163 7.45 8.32 9.04
N GLN A 164 7.70 9.29 8.15
CA GLN A 164 6.64 10.07 7.52
C GLN A 164 6.18 9.46 6.20
N LEU A 165 7.10 8.88 5.42
CA LEU A 165 6.79 8.40 4.07
C LEU A 165 6.51 6.90 4.06
N TYR A 166 7.43 6.07 4.58
CA TYR A 166 7.27 4.61 4.58
C TYR A 166 6.49 4.08 5.79
N GLY A 167 6.67 4.67 6.97
CA GLY A 167 6.07 4.24 8.22
C GLY A 167 4.54 4.08 8.20
N PRO A 168 3.76 5.02 7.62
CA PRO A 168 2.30 4.93 7.55
C PRO A 168 1.81 3.70 6.78
N TRP A 169 2.60 3.19 5.84
CA TRP A 169 2.29 1.99 5.06
C TRP A 169 2.46 0.71 5.85
N LEU A 170 3.48 0.66 6.72
CA LEU A 170 3.80 -0.53 7.51
C LEU A 170 2.88 -0.64 8.73
N VAL A 171 2.94 0.33 9.64
CA VAL A 171 2.25 0.33 10.93
C VAL A 171 2.19 1.79 11.39
N ILE A 172 1.00 2.38 11.51
CA ILE A 172 0.83 3.60 12.32
C ILE A 172 1.28 3.26 13.75
N ARG A 173 2.54 3.57 14.08
CA ARG A 173 2.93 3.76 15.47
C ARG A 173 2.30 5.06 15.96
N LYS A 174 1.82 4.98 17.19
CA LYS A 174 1.32 6.08 18.02
C LYS A 174 2.14 7.35 17.84
N CYS A 175 1.44 8.44 17.55
CA CYS A 175 1.92 9.82 17.53
C CYS A 175 2.82 10.11 18.75
N SER A 176 3.96 10.75 18.48
CA SER A 176 4.69 11.55 19.46
C SER A 176 3.70 12.47 20.19
N SER A 177 3.82 12.58 21.50
CA SER A 177 2.80 13.06 22.46
C SER A 177 2.35 14.53 22.32
N ASN A 178 2.55 15.20 21.19
CA ASN A 178 2.26 16.63 21.03
C ASN A 178 1.58 17.07 19.72
N LEU A 179 1.07 16.15 18.87
CA LEU A 179 0.28 16.55 17.70
C LEU A 179 -1.19 16.15 17.85
N LYS A 180 -2.03 17.14 18.20
CA LYS A 180 -3.48 17.01 18.23
C LYS A 180 -4.02 16.77 16.81
N SER A 181 -4.78 15.70 16.69
CA SER A 181 -5.79 15.41 15.66
C SER A 181 -5.40 15.59 14.18
N VAL A 182 -5.07 14.47 13.52
CA VAL A 182 -5.59 14.20 12.17
C VAL A 182 -6.40 12.91 12.26
N THR A 183 -7.70 13.09 12.43
CA THR A 183 -8.73 12.06 12.42
C THR A 183 -8.96 11.56 11.00
N GLY A 184 -8.93 10.24 10.79
CA GLY A 184 -9.75 9.61 9.73
C GLY A 184 -9.09 8.78 8.64
N LEU A 185 -7.78 8.50 8.67
CA LEU A 185 -7.19 7.59 7.68
C LEU A 185 -7.41 6.10 8.05
N PRO A 186 -7.83 5.25 7.10
CA PRO A 186 -7.99 3.80 7.33
C PRO A 186 -6.63 3.16 7.67
N GLY A 187 -6.64 2.24 8.64
CA GLY A 187 -5.45 1.68 9.27
C GLY A 187 -4.55 0.82 8.35
N PRO A 188 -3.26 0.70 8.70
CA PRO A 188 -2.14 0.19 7.89
C PRO A 188 -2.22 -1.29 7.49
N ALA A 189 -1.41 -1.67 6.50
CA ALA A 189 -1.31 -3.03 5.94
C ALA A 189 -1.13 -4.12 7.01
N ALA A 190 -0.26 -3.91 8.01
CA ALA A 190 -0.06 -4.90 9.08
C ALA A 190 -1.31 -5.08 9.98
N LEU A 191 -2.08 -4.02 10.23
CA LEU A 191 -3.37 -4.16 10.95
C LEU A 191 -4.42 -4.84 10.08
N GLY A 192 -4.36 -4.63 8.76
CA GLY A 192 -5.15 -5.38 7.79
C GLY A 192 -4.84 -6.88 7.83
N ALA A 193 -3.56 -7.26 7.83
CA ALA A 193 -3.14 -8.65 7.92
C ALA A 193 -3.66 -9.31 9.21
N LEU A 194 -3.55 -8.62 10.35
CA LEU A 194 -4.09 -9.10 11.63
C LEU A 194 -5.62 -9.24 11.59
N ASP A 195 -6.36 -8.28 11.02
CA ASP A 195 -7.82 -8.39 10.88
C ASP A 195 -8.20 -9.63 10.07
N MET A 196 -7.58 -9.84 8.91
CA MET A 196 -7.89 -10.99 8.05
C MET A 196 -7.50 -12.32 8.69
N ALA A 197 -6.33 -12.40 9.34
CA ALA A 197 -5.92 -13.57 10.09
C ALA A 197 -6.91 -13.93 11.21
N THR A 198 -7.40 -12.94 11.97
CA THR A 198 -8.38 -13.19 13.04
C THR A 198 -9.71 -13.72 12.51
N ARG A 199 -10.17 -13.25 11.35
CA ARG A 199 -11.41 -13.74 10.70
C ARG A 199 -11.26 -15.16 10.19
N ILE A 200 -10.12 -15.48 9.56
CA ILE A 200 -9.81 -16.83 9.07
C ILE A 200 -9.77 -17.81 10.24
N LEU A 201 -9.05 -17.49 11.31
CA LEU A 201 -9.01 -18.32 12.52
C LEU A 201 -10.39 -18.51 13.15
N GLY A 202 -11.22 -17.46 13.16
CA GLY A 202 -12.61 -17.55 13.61
C GLY A 202 -13.44 -18.54 12.81
N ARG A 203 -13.26 -18.59 11.49
CA ARG A 203 -13.94 -19.56 10.61
C ARG A 203 -13.46 -20.99 10.82
N ILE A 204 -12.16 -21.20 10.99
CA ILE A 204 -11.59 -22.52 11.27
C ILE A 204 -12.20 -23.07 12.56
N LYS A 205 -12.18 -22.28 13.64
CA LYS A 205 -12.79 -22.68 14.92
C LYS A 205 -14.29 -23.02 14.79
N ALA A 206 -15.03 -22.25 14.00
CA ALA A 206 -16.46 -22.53 13.76
C ALA A 206 -16.67 -23.83 12.96
N ALA A 207 -15.79 -24.12 11.99
CA ALA A 207 -15.84 -25.35 11.21
C ALA A 207 -15.48 -26.57 12.07
N ASP A 208 -14.47 -26.46 12.93
CA ASP A 208 -14.05 -27.51 13.85
C ASP A 208 -15.19 -27.87 14.81
N ALA A 209 -15.81 -26.87 15.45
CA ALA A 209 -16.95 -27.08 16.35
C ALA A 209 -18.16 -27.74 15.65
N ALA A 210 -18.45 -27.35 14.40
CA ALA A 210 -19.52 -27.98 13.61
C ALA A 210 -19.20 -29.44 13.26
N SER A 211 -17.91 -29.75 13.02
CA SER A 211 -17.46 -31.11 12.73
C SER A 211 -17.52 -32.03 13.95
N GLU A 212 -17.20 -31.51 15.14
CA GLU A 212 -17.32 -32.23 16.41
C GLU A 212 -18.79 -32.56 16.73
N THR A 213 -19.68 -31.59 16.56
CA THR A 213 -21.12 -31.78 16.77
C THR A 213 -21.70 -32.88 15.86
N ARG A 214 -21.20 -32.99 14.62
CA ARG A 214 -21.60 -34.02 13.67
C ARG A 214 -21.10 -35.43 13.99
N LYS A 215 -20.00 -35.56 14.75
CA LYS A 215 -19.45 -36.86 15.18
C LYS A 215 -20.18 -37.44 16.40
N VAL A 216 -20.92 -36.60 17.12
CA VAL A 216 -21.67 -36.96 18.34
C VAL A 216 -23.11 -37.39 18.03
N GLN A 217 -23.61 -37.10 16.82
CA GLN A 217 -24.89 -37.58 16.28
C GLN A 217 -24.71 -38.87 15.49
#